data_AF-D1YJI3-F1
#
_entry.id   AF-D1YJI3-F1
#
_cell.length_a   1.000
_cell.length_b   1.000
_cell.length_c   1.000
_cell.angle_alpha   90.00
_cell.angle_beta   90.00
_cell.angle_gamma   90.00
#
_symmetry.space_group_name_H-M   'P 1'
#
loop_
_entity.id
_entity.type
_entity.pdbx_description
1 polymer ?
#
loop_
_entity_poly.entity_id
_entity_poly.type
_entity_poly.pdbx_seq_one_letter_code
_entity_poly.pdbx_strand_id
1 'polypeptide(L)'
;MTVNPGPVYTNFFNTADESGSYVNNVQRFMLDPDDVAWQVVHFFGSNRRELNLPLSLATLAKLYQIFPRIGDWASLKFASRK
;
A
#
# COMPACT_ATOMS: atom_id res chain seq x y z
N MET A 1 -14.55 6.86 9.01
CA MET A 1 -13.42 6.01 8.60
C MET A 1 -12.85 6.58 7.32
N THR A 2 -11.54 6.85 7.29
CA THR A 2 -10.81 7.23 6.08
C THR A 2 -10.18 5.98 5.46
N VAL A 3 -10.17 5.89 4.13
CA VAL A 3 -9.56 4.77 3.41
C VAL A 3 -8.33 5.29 2.66
N ASN A 4 -7.17 4.72 2.97
CA ASN A 4 -5.90 5.02 2.31
C ASN A 4 -5.43 3.74 1.59
N PRO A 5 -5.91 3.51 0.37
CA PRO A 5 -5.50 2.35 -0.40
C PRO A 5 -4.14 2.59 -1.05
N GLY A 6 -3.42 1.50 -1.31
CA GLY A 6 -2.34 1.49 -2.28
C GLY A 6 -2.89 1.60 -3.71
N PRO A 7 -2.04 1.51 -4.74
CA PRO A 7 -2.48 1.48 -6.13
C PRO A 7 -3.54 0.38 -6.33
N VAL A 8 -4.68 0.67 -6.95
CA VAL A 8 -5.76 -0.31 -7.16
C VAL A 8 -5.91 -0.58 -8.65
N TYR A 9 -5.90 -1.84 -9.07
CA TYR A 9 -6.00 -2.20 -10.48
C TYR A 9 -7.43 -2.02 -10.99
N THR A 10 -7.72 -0.83 -11.53
CA THR A 10 -9.06 -0.48 -12.04
C THR A 10 -8.99 -0.07 -13.51
N ASN A 11 -10.13 -0.16 -14.20
CA ASN A 11 -10.28 0.23 -15.61
C ASN A 11 -9.98 1.73 -15.87
N PHE A 12 -9.88 2.54 -14.82
CA PHE A 12 -9.45 3.95 -14.91
C PHE A 12 -8.13 4.09 -15.67
N PHE A 13 -7.17 3.19 -15.44
CA PHE A 13 -5.84 3.28 -16.06
C PHE A 13 -5.86 3.01 -17.57
N ASN A 14 -6.86 2.28 -18.08
CA ASN A 14 -7.01 2.07 -19.53
C ASN A 14 -7.29 3.39 -20.27
N THR A 15 -7.79 4.41 -19.57
CA THR A 15 -8.07 5.73 -20.11
C THR A 15 -7.07 6.78 -19.62
N ALA A 16 -6.65 6.70 -18.35
CA ALA A 16 -5.79 7.71 -17.73
C ALA A 16 -4.28 7.47 -17.97
N ASP A 17 -3.87 6.26 -18.28
CA ASP A 17 -2.47 5.89 -18.58
C ASP A 17 -2.39 5.14 -19.91
N GLU A 18 -2.62 5.86 -21.02
CA GLU A 18 -2.55 5.30 -22.39
C GLU A 18 -1.19 4.64 -22.69
N SER A 19 -0.12 5.11 -22.04
CA SER A 19 1.24 4.57 -22.19
C SER A 19 1.49 3.29 -21.41
N GLY A 20 0.68 3.01 -20.39
CA GLY A 20 0.90 1.96 -19.40
C GLY A 20 2.13 2.16 -18.50
N SER A 21 2.84 3.29 -18.61
CA SER A 21 4.09 3.54 -17.90
C SER A 21 3.89 3.55 -16.39
N TYR A 22 2.80 4.16 -15.91
CA TYR A 22 2.51 4.22 -14.48
C TYR A 22 2.18 2.82 -13.96
N VAL A 23 1.28 2.11 -14.63
CA VAL A 23 0.88 0.74 -14.25
C VAL A 23 2.08 -0.19 -14.20
N ASN A 24 2.95 -0.18 -15.22
CA ASN A 24 4.15 -1.02 -15.28
C ASN A 24 5.10 -0.82 -14.10
N ASN A 25 5.21 0.40 -13.58
CA ASN A 25 6.08 0.73 -12.45
C ASN A 25 5.50 0.27 -11.11
N VAL A 26 4.17 0.27 -10.95
CA VAL A 26 3.51 -0.01 -9.67
C VAL A 26 2.79 -1.36 -9.62
N GLN A 27 2.71 -2.09 -10.73
CA GLN A 27 1.92 -3.33 -10.88
C GLN A 27 2.13 -4.35 -9.76
N ARG A 28 3.37 -4.49 -9.26
CA ARG A 28 3.72 -5.46 -8.20
C ARG A 28 3.08 -5.15 -6.86
N PHE A 29 2.62 -3.92 -6.67
CA PHE A 29 2.00 -3.41 -5.45
C PHE A 29 0.52 -3.06 -5.66
N MET A 30 0.00 -3.25 -6.88
CA MET A 30 -1.40 -2.99 -7.16
C MET A 30 -2.29 -4.01 -6.45
N LEU A 31 -3.39 -3.51 -5.91
CA LEU A 31 -4.40 -4.28 -5.19
C LEU A 31 -5.54 -4.64 -6.12
N ASP A 32 -6.13 -5.80 -5.87
CA ASP A 32 -7.37 -6.20 -6.51
C ASP A 32 -8.52 -5.27 -6.05
N PRO A 33 -9.32 -4.73 -6.97
CA PRO A 33 -10.40 -3.80 -6.63
C PRO A 33 -11.51 -4.45 -5.80
N ASP A 34 -11.79 -5.74 -6.01
CA ASP A 34 -12.83 -6.46 -5.28
C ASP A 34 -12.40 -6.70 -3.82
N ASP A 35 -11.12 -7.03 -3.61
CA ASP A 35 -10.55 -7.15 -2.26
C ASP A 35 -10.58 -5.82 -1.49
N VAL A 36 -10.26 -4.72 -2.17
CA VAL A 36 -10.32 -3.38 -1.58
C VAL A 36 -11.76 -3.01 -1.23
N ALA A 37 -12.70 -3.24 -2.15
CA ALA A 37 -14.12 -2.97 -1.94
C ALA A 37 -14.68 -3.79 -0.77
N TRP A 38 -14.36 -5.09 -0.72
CA TRP A 38 -14.78 -5.97 0.37
C TRP A 38 -14.29 -5.47 1.72
N GLN A 39 -13.00 -5.10 1.83
CA GLN A 39 -12.46 -4.57 3.09
C GLN A 39 -13.13 -3.26 3.51
N VAL A 40 -13.34 -2.35 2.56
CA VAL A 40 -14.00 -1.07 2.85
C VAL A 40 -15.40 -1.30 3.41
N VAL A 41 -16.21 -2.13 2.75
CA VAL A 41 -17.58 -2.45 3.18
C VAL A 41 -17.57 -3.20 4.52
N HIS A 42 -16.68 -4.16 4.70
CA HIS A 42 -16.55 -4.95 5.92
C HIS A 42 -16.34 -4.08 7.17
N PHE A 43 -15.61 -2.97 7.04
CA PHE A 43 -15.33 -2.06 8.16
C PHE A 43 -16.35 -0.94 8.33
N PHE A 44 -17.43 -0.89 7.53
CA PHE A 44 -18.51 0.06 7.74
C PHE A 44 -19.16 -0.12 9.11
N GLY A 45 -19.44 0.99 9.80
CA GLY A 45 -19.98 0.98 11.16
C GLY A 45 -18.99 0.56 12.26
N SER A 46 -17.75 0.18 11.91
CA SER A 46 -16.72 -0.13 12.90
C SER A 46 -16.12 1.14 13.51
N ASN A 47 -15.54 1.02 14.71
CA ASN A 47 -14.80 2.10 15.37
C ASN A 47 -13.40 2.35 14.75
N ARG A 48 -13.09 1.77 13.57
CA ARG A 48 -11.81 2.00 12.88
C ARG A 48 -11.80 3.41 12.27
N ARG A 49 -10.82 4.21 12.67
CA ARG A 49 -10.63 5.57 12.13
C ARG A 49 -10.04 5.56 10.72
N GLU A 50 -9.07 4.69 10.47
CA GLU A 50 -8.33 4.60 9.20
C GLU A 50 -8.21 3.14 8.75
N LEU A 51 -8.37 2.93 7.45
CA LEU A 51 -8.13 1.66 6.76
C LEU A 51 -6.97 1.87 5.77
N ASN A 52 -5.79 1.36 6.12
CA ASN A 52 -4.57 1.48 5.32
C ASN A 52 -4.28 0.15 4.60
N LEU A 53 -4.20 0.18 3.27
CA LEU A 53 -3.96 -1.01 2.44
C LEU A 53 -2.71 -0.82 1.55
N PRO A 54 -1.93 -1.88 1.24
CA PRO A 54 -2.04 -3.23 1.78
C PRO A 54 -1.63 -3.30 3.26
N LEU A 55 -2.27 -4.22 4.00
CA LEU A 55 -1.99 -4.48 5.42
C LEU A 55 -0.51 -4.79 5.69
N SER A 56 0.17 -5.45 4.76
CA SER A 56 1.60 -5.75 4.86
C SER A 56 2.46 -4.48 4.94
N LEU A 57 2.21 -3.50 4.07
CA LEU A 57 2.94 -2.24 4.05
C LEU A 57 2.63 -1.39 5.27
N ALA A 58 1.35 -1.35 5.69
CA ALA A 58 0.94 -0.67 6.92
C ALA A 58 1.62 -1.30 8.16
N THR A 59 1.74 -2.63 8.18
CA THR A 59 2.44 -3.36 9.25
C THR A 59 3.92 -3.07 9.24
N LEU A 60 4.57 -3.09 8.08
CA LEU A 60 5.98 -2.75 7.93
C LEU A 60 6.28 -1.32 8.40
N ALA A 61 5.46 -0.34 8.00
CA ALA A 61 5.60 1.05 8.44
C ALA A 61 5.49 1.17 9.97
N LYS A 62 4.55 0.44 10.58
CA LYS A 62 4.40 0.42 12.04
C LYS A 62 5.58 -0.26 12.74
N LEU A 63 6.11 -1.35 12.19
CA LEU A 63 7.30 -2.02 12.71
C LEU A 63 8.52 -1.10 12.69
N TYR A 64 8.70 -0.34 11.60
CA TYR A 64 9.77 0.66 11.51
C TYR A 64 9.65 1.74 12.59
N GLN A 65 8.43 2.23 12.86
CA GLN A 65 8.19 3.23 13.90
C GLN A 65 8.51 2.70 15.31
N ILE A 66 8.24 1.42 15.58
CA ILE A 66 8.50 0.81 16.89
C ILE A 66 9.98 0.47 17.06
N PHE A 67 10.66 0.04 15.99
CA PHE A 67 12.07 -0.38 16.03
C PHE A 67 12.94 0.40 15.02
N PRO A 68 13.06 1.73 15.16
CA PRO A 68 13.75 2.56 14.17
C PRO A 68 15.22 2.15 14.00
N ARG A 69 15.91 1.80 15.08
CA ARG A 69 17.34 1.39 15.05
C ARG A 69 17.59 0.13 14.21
N ILE A 70 16.65 -0.82 14.18
CA ILE A 70 16.78 -2.04 13.38
C ILE A 70 16.56 -1.69 11.90
N GLY A 71 15.58 -0.84 11.61
CA GLY A 71 15.33 -0.31 10.27
C GLY A 71 16.51 0.48 9.72
N ASP A 72 17.06 1.40 10.52
CA ASP A 72 18.24 2.21 10.17
C ASP A 72 19.46 1.32 9.88
N TRP A 73 19.71 0.33 10.74
CA TRP A 73 20.80 -0.62 10.53
C TRP A 73 20.62 -1.44 9.25
N ALA A 74 19.42 -1.95 8.98
CA ALA A 74 19.14 -2.71 7.77
C ALA A 74 19.30 -1.83 6.52
N SER A 75 18.74 -0.61 6.55
CA SER A 75 18.89 0.37 5.48
C SER A 75 20.36 0.69 5.20
N LEU A 76 21.15 1.00 6.23
CA LEU A 76 22.59 1.24 6.10
C LEU A 76 23.33 0.01 5.57
N LYS A 77 22.95 -1.21 5.94
CA LYS A 77 23.69 -2.41 5.52
C LYS A 77 23.38 -2.86 4.10
N PHE A 78 22.13 -2.65 3.64
CA PHE A 78 21.65 -3.15 2.35
C PHE A 78 21.47 -2.05 1.30
N ALA A 79 21.07 -0.84 1.67
CA ALA A 79 20.88 0.27 0.74
C ALA A 79 22.15 1.10 0.52
N SER A 80 23.08 1.16 1.49
CA SER A 80 24.37 1.83 1.31
C SER A 80 25.43 0.97 0.61
N ARG A 81 25.17 -0.34 0.45
CA ARG A 81 25.96 -1.24 -0.40
C ARG A 81 25.48 -1.11 -1.86
N LYS A 82 25.71 0.06 -2.45
CA LYS A 82 25.72 0.24 -3.90
C LYS A 82 26.72 1.32 -4.28
#